data_AF-A0ABC8TQD9-F1
#
_entry.id   AF-A0ABC8TQD9-F1
#
_cell.length_a   1.000
_cell.length_b   1.000
_cell.length_c   1.000
_cell.angle_alpha   90.00
_cell.angle_beta   90.00
_cell.angle_gamma   90.00
#
_symmetry.space_group_name_H-M   'P 1'
#
loop_
_entity.id
_entity.type
_entity.pdbx_description
1 polymer ?
#
loop_
_entity_poly.entity_id
_entity_poly.type
_entity_poly.pdbx_seq_one_letter_code
_entity_poly.pdbx_strand_id
1 'polypeptide(L)'
;PSTNPPTQTHIVMELVHFSHEHPLFFKEVRNDKGQKVICRGCQNSIMDTAYSCGKCDYFLHKRCAELPRQVKDPIHSHQLALHEDSPYGLFTKYICNVCRKVGEYSFNYFCSPCKFNICMSCFMGDRTITHKSHEHPLVLLSRPAFFYCNI
;
A
#
# COMPACT_ATOMS: atom_id res chain seq x y z
N PRO A 1 50.30 8.32 17.50
CA PRO A 1 49.55 7.86 16.30
C PRO A 1 48.29 7.08 16.73
N SER A 2 47.16 7.78 16.90
CA SER A 2 45.87 7.16 17.18
C SER A 2 45.19 6.79 15.87
N THR A 3 45.17 5.51 15.53
CA THR A 3 44.35 5.00 14.43
C THR A 3 42.92 4.89 14.92
N ASN A 4 42.04 5.76 14.43
CA ASN A 4 40.59 5.61 14.61
C ASN A 4 40.14 4.29 13.97
N PRO A 5 39.25 3.51 14.61
CA PRO A 5 38.69 2.31 14.02
C PRO A 5 37.81 2.66 12.83
N PRO A 6 37.68 1.76 11.83
CA PRO A 6 36.85 2.01 10.66
C PRO A 6 35.39 2.13 11.09
N THR A 7 34.78 3.28 10.81
CA THR A 7 33.37 3.53 11.04
C THR A 7 32.57 2.48 10.27
N GLN A 8 31.81 1.67 11.01
CA GLN A 8 30.99 0.59 10.49
C GLN A 8 29.99 1.18 9.48
N THR A 9 30.17 0.87 8.20
CA THR A 9 29.30 1.33 7.12
C THR A 9 27.93 0.67 7.31
N HIS A 10 27.03 1.33 8.05
CA HIS A 10 25.62 0.96 8.05
C HIS A 10 25.16 1.04 6.59
N ILE A 11 24.82 -0.09 5.99
CA ILE A 11 24.26 -0.16 4.64
C ILE A 11 22.87 0.50 4.73
N VAL A 12 22.80 1.79 4.46
CA VAL A 12 21.53 2.51 4.41
C VAL A 12 20.84 2.13 3.11
N MET A 13 19.72 1.41 3.18
CA MET A 13 18.91 1.14 1.99
C MET A 13 18.14 2.40 1.60
N GLU A 14 18.68 3.11 0.60
CA GLU A 14 18.09 4.29 -0.03
C GLU A 14 17.14 3.86 -1.17
N LEU A 15 15.99 4.53 -1.25
CA LEU A 15 14.96 4.30 -2.25
C LEU A 15 14.46 5.63 -2.83
N VAL A 16 14.66 5.83 -4.13
CA VAL A 16 13.97 6.87 -4.90
C VAL A 16 12.61 6.32 -5.30
N HIS A 17 11.55 6.73 -4.60
CA HIS A 17 10.22 6.18 -4.80
C HIS A 17 9.38 7.14 -5.65
N PHE A 18 8.61 6.61 -6.61
CA PHE A 18 7.82 7.40 -7.55
C PHE A 18 6.82 8.36 -6.87
N SER A 19 6.44 8.05 -5.64
CA SER A 19 5.42 8.80 -4.88
C SER A 19 5.92 9.90 -3.97
N HIS A 20 7.23 10.16 -4.00
CA HIS A 20 7.82 11.20 -3.19
C HIS A 20 9.11 11.71 -3.84
N GLU A 21 9.29 13.03 -3.86
CA GLU A 21 10.41 13.67 -4.56
C GLU A 21 11.77 13.44 -3.87
N HIS A 22 11.76 13.20 -2.56
CA HIS A 22 12.98 12.96 -1.79
C HIS A 22 13.29 11.47 -1.65
N PRO A 23 14.58 11.09 -1.61
CA PRO A 23 14.97 9.73 -1.26
C PRO A 23 14.43 9.31 0.11
N LEU A 24 13.96 8.08 0.17
CA LEU A 24 13.52 7.44 1.40
C LEU A 24 14.61 6.49 1.89
N PHE A 25 14.79 6.44 3.20
CA PHE A 25 15.77 5.57 3.83
C PHE A 25 15.06 4.58 4.75
N PHE A 26 15.43 3.30 4.62
CA PHE A 26 14.90 2.25 5.49
C PHE A 26 15.49 2.36 6.90
N LYS A 27 14.64 2.51 7.90
CA LYS A 27 15.06 2.60 9.31
C LYS A 27 14.00 2.06 10.27
N GLU A 28 14.45 1.77 11.49
CA GLU A 28 13.56 1.56 12.62
C GLU A 28 12.83 2.85 12.97
N VAL A 29 11.52 2.74 13.17
CA VAL A 29 10.65 3.80 13.62
C VAL A 29 10.57 3.71 15.13
N ARG A 30 11.36 4.52 15.82
CA ARG A 30 11.29 4.63 17.28
C ARG A 30 10.09 5.49 17.66
N ASN A 31 9.13 4.88 18.35
CA ASN A 31 7.93 5.57 18.82
C ASN A 31 8.07 6.00 20.28
N ASP A 32 9.06 6.84 20.55
CA ASP A 32 9.45 7.22 21.91
C ASP A 32 8.38 8.10 22.62
N LYS A 33 7.41 8.61 21.86
CA LYS A 33 6.36 9.55 22.34
C LYS A 33 4.94 9.01 22.19
N GLY A 34 4.76 7.75 21.78
CA GLY A 34 3.44 7.15 21.53
C GLY A 34 2.68 7.74 20.34
N GLN A 35 3.33 8.52 19.49
CA GLN A 35 2.74 9.12 18.30
C GLN A 35 2.67 8.10 17.16
N LYS A 36 1.48 7.80 16.65
CA LYS A 36 1.32 6.83 15.56
C LYS A 36 1.93 7.37 14.27
N VAL A 37 2.95 6.67 13.75
CA VAL A 37 3.47 6.91 12.41
C VAL A 37 2.56 6.21 11.41
N ILE A 38 2.03 6.96 10.44
CA ILE A 38 1.07 6.46 9.46
C ILE A 38 1.75 6.28 8.11
N CYS A 39 1.55 5.11 7.51
CA CYS A 39 2.01 4.83 6.16
C CYS A 39 1.18 5.59 5.13
N ARG A 40 1.81 6.39 4.27
CA ARG A 40 1.13 7.15 3.20
C ARG A 40 0.50 6.24 2.15
N GLY A 41 1.04 5.04 1.94
CA GLY A 41 0.53 4.09 0.96
C GLY A 41 -0.77 3.42 1.39
N CYS A 42 -0.83 2.86 2.59
CA CYS A 42 -2.01 2.08 3.04
C CYS A 42 -2.81 2.71 4.18
N GLN A 43 -2.39 3.87 4.70
CA GLN A 43 -3.03 4.59 5.82
C GLN A 43 -3.11 3.81 7.14
N ASN A 44 -2.36 2.72 7.28
CA ASN A 44 -2.23 1.98 8.54
C ASN A 44 -1.00 2.43 9.33
N SER A 45 -1.03 2.19 10.65
CA SER A 45 0.10 2.48 11.54
C SER A 45 1.33 1.65 11.18
N ILE A 46 2.50 2.24 11.34
CA ILE A 46 3.80 1.57 11.28
C ILE A 46 4.27 1.35 12.72
N MET A 47 4.70 0.13 13.03
CA MET A 47 5.13 -0.25 14.38
C MET A 47 6.64 -0.38 14.49
N ASP A 48 7.28 -1.01 13.49
CA ASP A 48 8.70 -1.39 13.59
C ASP A 48 9.56 -0.62 12.58
N THR A 49 9.56 -1.02 11.31
CA THR A 49 10.47 -0.46 10.29
C THR A 49 9.73 0.19 9.14
N ALA A 50 10.27 1.30 8.62
CA ALA A 50 9.71 2.04 7.50
C ALA A 50 10.80 2.53 6.55
N TYR A 51 10.42 2.75 5.30
CA TYR A 51 11.06 3.77 4.48
C TYR A 51 10.58 5.15 4.95
N SER A 52 11.51 6.03 5.25
CA SER A 52 11.23 7.37 5.77
C SER A 52 12.01 8.44 5.02
N CYS A 53 11.37 9.58 4.79
CA CYS A 53 12.04 10.76 4.28
C CYS A 53 12.80 11.45 5.42
N GLY A 54 14.02 11.93 5.15
CA GLY A 54 14.79 12.74 6.11
C GLY A 54 14.34 14.20 6.19
N LYS A 55 13.51 14.66 5.23
CA LYS A 55 13.09 16.07 5.06
C LYS A 55 11.60 16.31 5.31
N CYS A 56 10.78 15.25 5.27
CA CYS A 56 9.33 15.34 5.32
C CYS A 56 8.75 14.25 6.22
N ASP A 57 7.53 14.45 6.73
CA ASP A 57 6.75 13.42 7.42
C ASP A 57 6.14 12.42 6.43
N TYR A 58 7.00 11.80 5.62
CA TYR A 58 6.64 10.82 4.61
C TYR A 58 7.18 9.45 5.00
N PHE A 59 6.27 8.51 5.22
CA PHE A 59 6.59 7.16 5.67
C PHE A 59 5.85 6.12 4.83
N LEU A 60 6.54 5.04 4.49
CA LEU A 60 5.96 3.86 3.86
C LEU A 60 6.39 2.61 4.63
N HIS A 61 5.46 1.67 4.84
CA HIS A 61 5.86 0.29 5.14
C HIS A 61 6.74 -0.22 4.00
N LYS A 62 7.71 -1.09 4.31
CA LYS A 62 8.54 -1.76 3.29
C LYS A 62 7.69 -2.36 2.15
N ARG A 63 6.68 -3.14 2.51
CA ARG A 63 5.73 -3.77 1.58
C ARG A 63 4.93 -2.78 0.73
N CYS A 64 4.74 -1.53 1.19
CA CYS A 64 4.03 -0.50 0.43
C CYS A 64 4.96 0.22 -0.55
N ALA A 65 6.24 0.38 -0.18
CA ALA A 65 7.26 0.97 -1.03
C ALA A 65 7.73 0.03 -2.15
N GLU A 66 7.61 -1.28 -1.92
CA GLU A 66 8.01 -2.33 -2.87
C GLU A 66 6.85 -2.82 -3.76
N LEU A 67 5.71 -2.13 -3.72
CA LEU A 67 4.58 -2.49 -4.58
C LEU A 67 4.93 -2.30 -6.05
N PRO A 68 4.55 -3.26 -6.92
CA PRO A 68 4.75 -3.11 -8.35
C PRO A 68 3.94 -1.93 -8.90
N ARG A 69 4.52 -1.18 -9.85
CA ARG A 69 3.85 -0.04 -10.50
C ARG A 69 2.65 -0.46 -11.34
N GLN A 70 2.61 -1.71 -11.80
CA GLN A 70 1.54 -2.27 -12.60
C GLN A 70 1.31 -3.72 -12.20
N VAL A 71 0.04 -4.13 -12.14
CA VAL A 71 -0.36 -5.50 -11.79
C VAL A 71 -1.46 -5.98 -12.69
N LYS A 72 -1.49 -7.30 -12.93
CA LYS A 72 -2.66 -7.99 -13.48
C LYS A 72 -3.37 -8.68 -12.33
N ASP A 73 -4.51 -8.13 -11.92
CA ASP A 73 -5.31 -8.68 -10.82
C ASP A 73 -6.29 -9.74 -11.36
N PRO A 74 -6.46 -10.92 -10.71
CA PRO A 74 -7.41 -11.94 -11.16
C PRO A 74 -8.85 -11.45 -11.34
N ILE A 75 -9.25 -10.37 -10.68
CA ILE A 75 -10.62 -9.83 -10.77
C ILE A 75 -10.80 -8.81 -11.90
N HIS A 76 -9.74 -8.45 -12.63
CA HIS A 76 -9.80 -7.45 -13.69
C HIS A 76 -8.88 -7.80 -14.86
N SER A 77 -9.42 -7.74 -16.08
CA SER A 77 -8.73 -8.23 -17.29
C SER A 77 -7.54 -7.36 -17.72
N HIS A 78 -7.62 -6.04 -17.53
CA HIS A 78 -6.55 -5.11 -17.88
C HIS A 78 -5.51 -4.98 -16.76
N GLN A 79 -4.32 -4.49 -17.12
CA GLN A 79 -3.34 -4.06 -16.12
C GLN A 79 -3.88 -2.86 -15.34
N LEU A 80 -3.71 -2.89 -14.02
CA LEU A 80 -3.97 -1.76 -13.16
C LEU A 80 -2.63 -1.10 -12.82
N ALA A 81 -2.59 0.22 -12.89
CA ALA A 81 -1.45 1.01 -12.45
C ALA A 81 -1.60 1.38 -10.97
N LEU A 82 -0.48 1.38 -10.25
CA LEU A 82 -0.43 1.90 -8.89
C LEU A 82 -0.46 3.43 -8.95
N HIS A 83 -1.51 4.01 -8.39
CA HIS A 83 -1.71 5.43 -8.28
C HIS A 83 -1.52 5.86 -6.83
N GLU A 84 -0.94 7.05 -6.69
CA GLU A 84 -0.87 7.77 -5.44
C GLU A 84 -1.77 9.00 -5.51
N ASP A 85 -2.31 9.39 -4.37
CA ASP A 85 -2.77 10.75 -4.19
C ASP A 85 -1.55 11.65 -4.05
N SER A 86 -1.16 12.31 -5.14
CA SER A 86 -0.24 13.43 -5.08
C SER A 86 -0.83 14.50 -4.15
N PRO A 87 -0.03 15.13 -3.27
CA PRO A 87 -0.49 16.26 -2.45
C PRO A 87 -0.96 17.48 -3.28
N TYR A 88 -0.83 17.43 -4.61
CA TYR A 88 -1.19 18.50 -5.55
C TYR A 88 -2.34 18.13 -6.51
N GLY A 89 -3.00 16.97 -6.36
CA GLY A 89 -4.05 16.48 -7.27
C GLY A 89 -5.49 16.67 -6.75
N LEU A 90 -6.38 17.20 -7.59
CA LEU A 90 -7.79 17.53 -7.32
C LEU A 90 -8.73 16.34 -7.04
N PHE A 91 -8.23 15.11 -6.95
CA PHE A 91 -9.06 13.90 -6.77
C PHE A 91 -8.58 13.06 -5.59
N THR A 92 -8.74 13.57 -4.37
CA THR A 92 -8.32 12.93 -3.11
C THR A 92 -9.18 11.76 -2.67
N LYS A 93 -10.16 11.34 -3.49
CA LYS A 93 -11.15 10.33 -3.16
C LYS A 93 -11.44 9.43 -4.35
N TYR A 94 -11.53 8.13 -4.09
CA TYR A 94 -11.97 7.14 -5.07
C TYR A 94 -12.92 6.14 -4.42
N ILE A 95 -13.75 5.47 -5.21
CA ILE A 95 -14.60 4.37 -4.73
C ILE A 95 -13.95 3.06 -5.15
N CYS A 96 -13.65 2.20 -4.19
CA CYS A 96 -13.15 0.85 -4.49
C CYS A 96 -14.25 0.01 -5.16
N ASN A 97 -13.98 -0.55 -6.33
CA ASN A 97 -14.94 -1.38 -7.05
C ASN A 97 -15.20 -2.73 -6.36
N VAL A 98 -14.30 -3.15 -5.46
CA VAL A 98 -14.42 -4.40 -4.69
C VAL A 98 -15.29 -4.19 -3.46
N CYS A 99 -14.84 -3.38 -2.48
CA CYS A 99 -15.57 -3.23 -1.22
C CYS A 99 -16.58 -2.07 -1.21
N ARG A 100 -16.67 -1.28 -2.28
CA ARG A 100 -17.56 -0.11 -2.42
C ARG A 100 -17.32 1.01 -1.41
N LYS A 101 -16.23 0.94 -0.64
CA LYS A 101 -15.82 1.99 0.29
C LYS A 101 -15.04 3.08 -0.43
N VAL A 102 -15.13 4.31 0.11
CA VAL A 102 -14.30 5.43 -0.32
C VAL A 102 -12.89 5.23 0.24
N GLY A 103 -11.88 5.32 -0.63
CA GLY A 103 -10.49 5.47 -0.22
C GLY A 103 -10.09 6.94 -0.33
N GLU A 104 -9.35 7.43 0.66
CA GLU A 104 -8.86 8.81 0.71
C GLU A 104 -7.39 8.80 1.11
N TYR A 105 -6.58 9.66 0.46
CA TYR A 105 -5.16 9.90 0.77
C TYR A 105 -4.28 8.65 0.77
N SER A 106 -4.68 7.60 0.06
CA SER A 106 -4.01 6.29 0.05
C SER A 106 -3.69 5.88 -1.37
N PHE A 107 -2.75 4.95 -1.51
CA PHE A 107 -2.52 4.31 -2.80
C PHE A 107 -3.75 3.52 -3.23
N ASN A 108 -3.88 3.34 -4.53
CA ASN A 108 -4.85 2.42 -5.12
C ASN A 108 -4.31 1.87 -6.44
N TYR A 109 -4.90 0.76 -6.87
CA TYR A 109 -4.69 0.29 -8.23
C TYR A 109 -5.84 0.74 -9.11
N PHE A 110 -5.52 1.46 -10.18
CA PHE A 110 -6.49 2.05 -11.08
C PHE A 110 -6.26 1.60 -12.52
N CYS A 111 -7.35 1.24 -13.18
CA CYS A 111 -7.41 1.00 -14.62
C CYS A 111 -8.14 2.17 -15.29
N SER A 112 -7.40 3.00 -16.02
CA SER A 112 -7.96 4.18 -16.72
C SER A 112 -9.01 3.84 -17.78
N PRO A 113 -8.84 2.80 -18.63
CA PRO A 113 -9.86 2.40 -19.61
C PRO A 113 -11.21 2.03 -18.99
N CYS A 114 -11.20 1.32 -17.87
CA CYS A 114 -12.42 0.80 -17.24
C CYS A 114 -12.95 1.65 -16.08
N LYS A 115 -12.20 2.68 -15.68
CA LYS A 115 -12.44 3.44 -14.44
C LYS A 115 -12.59 2.53 -13.21
N PHE A 116 -11.77 1.48 -13.16
CA PHE A 116 -11.82 0.45 -12.12
C PHE A 116 -10.72 0.69 -11.07
N ASN A 117 -11.11 0.81 -9.81
CA ASN A 117 -10.25 1.08 -8.66
C ASN A 117 -10.26 -0.07 -7.66
N ILE A 118 -9.10 -0.39 -7.11
CA ILE A 118 -8.92 -1.32 -6.00
C ILE A 118 -8.18 -0.58 -4.88
N CYS A 119 -8.78 -0.47 -3.69
CA CYS A 119 -8.09 0.09 -2.53
C CYS A 119 -7.01 -0.84 -1.98
N MET A 120 -6.02 -0.29 -1.28
CA MET A 120 -4.93 -1.08 -0.68
C MET A 120 -5.42 -2.24 0.19
N SER A 121 -6.44 -2.02 1.04
CA SER A 121 -6.94 -3.09 1.92
C SER A 121 -7.54 -4.25 1.13
N CYS A 122 -8.24 -3.96 0.02
CA CYS A 122 -8.71 -5.02 -0.87
C CYS A 122 -7.54 -5.67 -1.59
N PHE A 123 -6.57 -4.92 -2.10
CA PHE A 123 -5.42 -5.45 -2.85
C PHE A 123 -4.53 -6.37 -2.01
N MET A 124 -4.26 -5.98 -0.77
CA MET A 124 -3.40 -6.70 0.15
C MET A 124 -4.11 -7.82 0.92
N GLY A 125 -5.44 -7.85 0.90
CA GLY A 125 -6.22 -8.87 1.58
C GLY A 125 -6.28 -10.17 0.79
N ASP A 126 -6.34 -11.30 1.50
CA ASP A 126 -6.58 -12.59 0.87
C ASP A 126 -7.97 -12.60 0.25
N ARG A 127 -8.03 -12.81 -1.06
CA ARG A 127 -9.28 -12.91 -1.82
C ARG A 127 -9.57 -14.33 -2.25
N THR A 128 -8.82 -15.31 -1.78
CA THR A 128 -8.97 -16.70 -2.23
C THR A 128 -9.45 -17.57 -1.08
N ILE A 129 -10.55 -18.31 -1.31
CA ILE A 129 -10.98 -19.39 -0.44
C ILE A 129 -10.67 -20.72 -1.11
N THR A 130 -9.98 -21.59 -0.39
CA THR A 130 -9.90 -23.02 -0.73
C THR A 130 -11.03 -23.75 -0.01
N HIS A 131 -11.91 -24.42 -0.75
CA HIS A 131 -13.02 -25.18 -0.17
C HIS A 131 -12.94 -26.64 -0.61
N LYS A 132 -13.21 -27.59 0.30
CA LYS A 132 -13.05 -29.04 0.02
C LYS A 132 -13.92 -29.55 -1.13
N SER A 133 -15.04 -28.89 -1.43
CA SER A 133 -15.91 -29.25 -2.56
C SER A 133 -15.39 -28.77 -3.91
N HIS A 134 -14.25 -28.08 -3.94
CA HIS A 134 -13.71 -27.50 -5.17
C HIS A 134 -12.16 -27.55 -5.17
N GLU A 135 -11.54 -28.18 -6.18
CA GLU A 135 -10.08 -28.37 -6.24
C GLU A 135 -9.28 -27.09 -6.56
N HIS A 136 -9.92 -26.08 -7.17
CA HIS A 136 -9.29 -24.77 -7.40
C HIS A 136 -9.77 -23.66 -6.43
N PRO A 137 -8.89 -22.72 -6.02
CA PRO A 137 -9.24 -21.60 -5.17
C PRO A 137 -10.32 -20.71 -5.79
N LEU A 138 -11.30 -20.30 -4.97
CA LEU A 138 -12.36 -19.39 -5.37
C LEU A 138 -11.97 -17.95 -5.05
N VAL A 139 -12.08 -17.06 -6.03
CA VAL A 139 -11.84 -15.63 -5.81
C VAL A 139 -13.10 -14.98 -5.24
N LEU A 140 -13.01 -14.48 -4.01
CA LEU A 140 -14.02 -13.70 -3.33
C LEU A 140 -14.21 -12.36 -4.04
N LEU A 141 -15.31 -12.28 -4.79
CA LEU A 141 -15.82 -11.02 -5.29
C LEU A 141 -16.82 -10.50 -4.26
N SER A 142 -16.45 -9.44 -3.53
CA SER A 142 -17.38 -8.74 -2.65
C SER A 142 -18.44 -8.02 -3.48
N ARG A 143 -19.52 -8.73 -3.85
CA ARG A 143 -20.73 -8.12 -4.39
C ARG A 143 -21.65 -7.80 -3.23
N PRO A 144 -22.31 -6.63 -3.19
CA PRO A 144 -23.37 -6.41 -2.22
C PRO A 144 -24.44 -7.49 -2.42
N ALA A 145 -24.74 -8.23 -1.35
CA ALA A 145 -25.86 -9.15 -1.35
C ALA A 145 -27.15 -8.33 -1.39
N PHE A 146 -27.96 -8.52 -2.44
CA PHE A 146 -29.32 -7.96 -2.52
C PHE A 146 -30.33 -8.76 -1.69
N PHE A 147 -29.86 -9.76 -0.94
CA PHE A 147 -30.69 -10.62 -0.13
C PHE A 147 -30.31 -10.43 1.33
N TYR A 148 -31.29 -10.06 2.13
CA TYR A 148 -31.21 -10.13 3.58
C TYR A 148 -31.32 -11.61 3.96
N CYS A 149 -30.44 -12.06 4.87
CA CYS A 149 -30.58 -13.39 5.47
C CYS A 149 -31.82 -13.33 6.37
N ASN A 150 -32.94 -13.82 5.87
CA ASN A 150 -34.12 -14.05 6.69
C ASN A 150 -33.82 -15.30 7.52
N ILE A 151 -33.40 -15.08 8.76
CA ILE A 151 -33.18 -16.12 9.77
C ILE A 151 -34.54 -16.59 10.30
#